data_AF-A0A938YV43-F1
#
_entry.id   AF-A0A938YV43-F1
#
_cell.length_a   1.000
_cell.length_b   1.000
_cell.length_c   1.000
_cell.angle_alpha   90.00
_cell.angle_beta   90.00
_cell.angle_gamma   90.00
#
_symmetry.space_group_name_H-M   'P 1'
#
loop_
_entity.id
_entity.type
_entity.pdbx_description
1 polymer ?
#
loop_
_entity_poly.entity_id
_entity_poly.type
_entity_poly.pdbx_seq_one_letter_code
_entity_poly.pdbx_strand_id
1 'polypeptide(L)'
;MKKLLKKICVLLVITMIVASLAVFPVTHAADTEAQVQARALMENVLPMDLSKYNATLESQSNDGEVDFLIYNLDSDESTLRVFCLFKNNALLSCNMYVDKGEVINDKKYTNLIDATKKILEEYQTYTKIDSADMIEMLDDVDVTKDSSTMIGKINFTKNTVNVYGIEVTTFRWAYTVNGAEYTKLEVEFQNGIFSCLYDTRGVYSIGDTTVNISSDQAIDIATKYTETYSYALSDGSRVSDFNINEDKSVAKLVASPINSTELRPYWHVELYLDQTYPGHVEGLTIYVWANSGEVFACSNIAYGGELPDTSPSPSSSPENNTGSVDINTIAIVAAIATVVVIATSALLIKKRSK
;
A
#
# COMPACT_ATOMS: atom_id res chain seq x y z
N MET A 1 -32.47 62.39 -30.97
CA MET A 1 -31.06 61.97 -30.91
C MET A 1 -30.63 61.35 -29.56
N LYS A 2 -30.75 62.03 -28.40
CA LYS A 2 -30.25 61.48 -27.10
C LYS A 2 -30.80 60.10 -26.70
N LYS A 3 -32.08 59.79 -26.96
CA LYS A 3 -32.68 58.47 -26.68
C LYS A 3 -32.16 57.35 -27.60
N LEU A 4 -31.75 57.67 -28.83
CA LEU A 4 -31.21 56.69 -29.79
C LEU A 4 -29.77 56.33 -29.42
N LEU A 5 -28.96 57.33 -29.05
CA LEU A 5 -27.57 57.15 -28.61
C LEU A 5 -27.49 56.27 -27.34
N LYS A 6 -28.41 56.47 -26.39
CA LYS A 6 -28.46 55.69 -25.15
C LYS A 6 -28.79 54.20 -25.40
N LYS A 7 -29.65 53.90 -26.39
CA LYS A 7 -29.97 52.51 -26.77
C LYS A 7 -28.79 51.82 -27.48
N ILE A 8 -28.06 52.55 -28.32
CA ILE A 8 -26.87 52.02 -29.02
C ILE A 8 -25.74 51.72 -28.02
N CYS A 9 -25.50 52.60 -27.03
CA CYS A 9 -24.51 52.33 -25.98
C CYS A 9 -24.86 51.09 -25.13
N VAL A 10 -26.13 50.90 -24.76
CA VAL A 10 -26.53 49.71 -23.99
C VAL A 10 -26.36 48.43 -24.80
N LEU A 11 -26.70 48.44 -26.10
CA LEU A 11 -26.51 47.27 -26.97
C LEU A 11 -25.03 46.93 -27.15
N LEU A 12 -24.16 47.94 -27.29
CA LEU A 12 -22.71 47.77 -27.39
C LEU A 12 -22.09 47.21 -26.10
N VAL A 13 -22.55 47.67 -24.93
CA VAL A 13 -22.05 47.16 -23.65
C VAL A 13 -22.49 45.71 -23.43
N ILE A 14 -23.74 45.35 -23.77
CA ILE A 14 -24.22 43.96 -23.66
C ILE A 14 -23.47 43.03 -24.63
N THR A 15 -23.22 43.47 -25.88
CA THR A 15 -22.43 42.67 -26.83
C THR A 15 -20.95 42.54 -26.43
N MET A 16 -20.35 43.57 -25.80
CA MET A 16 -19.01 43.45 -25.22
C MET A 16 -18.95 42.44 -24.07
N ILE A 17 -19.98 42.40 -23.21
CA ILE A 17 -20.04 41.45 -22.08
C ILE A 17 -20.23 40.01 -22.57
N VAL A 18 -21.08 39.80 -23.58
CA VAL A 18 -21.30 38.47 -24.17
C VAL A 18 -20.05 38.00 -24.95
N ALA A 19 -19.34 38.89 -25.64
CA ALA A 19 -18.09 38.55 -26.30
C ALA A 19 -16.95 38.28 -25.31
N SER A 20 -16.90 38.95 -24.16
CA SER A 20 -15.90 38.69 -23.11
C SER A 20 -16.13 37.39 -22.33
N LEU A 21 -17.35 36.83 -22.38
CA LEU A 21 -17.66 35.54 -21.76
C LEU A 21 -17.52 34.35 -22.73
N ALA A 22 -17.38 34.60 -24.04
CA ALA A 22 -17.45 33.56 -25.06
C ALA A 22 -16.12 32.83 -25.34
N VAL A 23 -14.97 33.26 -24.81
CA VAL A 23 -13.68 32.66 -25.19
C VAL A 23 -12.64 32.71 -24.06
N PHE A 24 -12.97 32.19 -22.89
CA PHE A 24 -11.91 31.60 -22.06
C PHE A 24 -11.88 30.12 -22.43
N PRO A 25 -10.87 29.64 -23.18
CA PRO A 25 -10.71 28.20 -23.34
C PRO A 25 -10.61 27.63 -21.94
N VAL A 26 -11.61 26.83 -21.55
CA VAL A 26 -11.50 25.95 -20.40
C VAL A 26 -10.37 25.01 -20.76
N THR A 27 -9.17 25.40 -20.34
CA THR A 27 -7.97 24.59 -20.49
C THR A 27 -8.14 23.51 -19.44
N HIS A 28 -8.79 22.42 -19.83
CA HIS A 28 -8.75 21.20 -19.05
C HIS A 28 -7.26 20.86 -18.87
N ALA A 29 -6.82 20.76 -17.62
CA ALA A 29 -5.49 20.25 -17.33
C ALA A 29 -5.39 18.90 -18.04
N ALA A 30 -4.31 18.71 -18.81
CA ALA A 30 -4.06 17.42 -19.43
C ALA A 30 -4.00 16.35 -18.33
N ASP A 31 -4.59 15.20 -18.61
CA ASP A 31 -4.52 14.07 -17.70
C ASP A 31 -3.06 13.73 -17.37
N THR A 32 -2.77 13.39 -16.12
CA THR A 32 -1.43 12.92 -15.77
C THR A 32 -1.19 11.51 -16.33
N GLU A 33 0.08 11.13 -16.50
CA GLU A 33 0.43 9.78 -16.94
C GLU A 33 -0.19 8.70 -16.02
N ALA A 34 -0.15 8.91 -14.69
CA ALA A 34 -0.77 8.00 -13.72
C ALA A 34 -2.30 7.90 -13.87
N GLN A 35 -3.00 8.99 -14.22
CA GLN A 35 -4.45 8.94 -14.51
C GLN A 35 -4.75 8.14 -15.77
N VAL A 36 -3.93 8.29 -16.82
CA VAL A 36 -4.05 7.50 -18.06
C VAL A 36 -3.79 6.03 -17.77
N GLN A 37 -2.74 5.71 -17.00
CA GLN A 37 -2.40 4.35 -16.60
C GLN A 37 -3.50 3.71 -15.73
N ALA A 38 -4.06 4.44 -14.76
CA ALA A 38 -5.13 3.95 -13.89
C ALA A 38 -6.41 3.62 -14.69
N ARG A 39 -6.83 4.50 -15.60
CA ARG A 39 -7.97 4.23 -16.48
C ARG A 39 -7.73 3.03 -17.38
N ALA A 40 -6.56 2.95 -18.00
CA ALA A 40 -6.20 1.79 -18.82
C ALA A 40 -6.17 0.48 -18.01
N LEU A 41 -5.73 0.50 -16.75
CA LEU A 41 -5.79 -0.66 -15.86
C LEU A 41 -7.25 -1.07 -15.57
N MET A 42 -8.10 -0.11 -15.21
CA MET A 42 -9.53 -0.33 -14.95
C MET A 42 -10.27 -0.90 -16.17
N GLU A 43 -9.96 -0.39 -17.36
CA GLU A 43 -10.59 -0.82 -18.63
C GLU A 43 -10.12 -2.20 -19.09
N ASN A 44 -8.83 -2.50 -18.95
CA ASN A 44 -8.23 -3.65 -19.63
C ASN A 44 -7.97 -4.85 -18.71
N VAL A 45 -7.88 -4.65 -17.39
CA VAL A 45 -7.43 -5.68 -16.44
C VAL A 45 -8.49 -6.01 -15.40
N LEU A 46 -9.19 -5.00 -14.86
CA LEU A 46 -10.15 -5.26 -13.79
C LEU A 46 -11.40 -5.98 -14.34
N PRO A 47 -12.00 -6.91 -13.58
CA PRO A 47 -13.15 -7.67 -14.03
C PRO A 47 -14.46 -6.87 -13.89
N MET A 48 -14.55 -5.68 -14.46
CA MET A 48 -15.73 -4.81 -14.37
C MET A 48 -16.10 -4.20 -15.71
N ASP A 49 -17.41 -4.05 -15.96
CA ASP A 49 -17.93 -3.35 -17.13
C ASP A 49 -17.90 -1.84 -16.88
N LEU A 50 -16.76 -1.21 -17.18
CA LEU A 50 -16.59 0.23 -16.98
C LEU A 50 -17.60 1.06 -17.78
N SER A 51 -18.20 0.51 -18.85
CA SER A 51 -19.25 1.21 -19.63
C SER A 51 -20.56 1.43 -18.86
N LYS A 52 -20.74 0.72 -17.75
CA LYS A 52 -21.90 0.83 -16.85
C LYS A 52 -21.70 1.84 -15.74
N TYR A 53 -20.48 2.33 -15.57
CA TYR A 53 -20.12 3.26 -14.53
C TYR A 53 -19.75 4.62 -15.10
N ASN A 54 -20.16 5.68 -14.42
CA ASN A 54 -19.60 7.00 -14.57
C ASN A 54 -18.36 7.12 -13.66
N ALA A 55 -17.18 6.93 -14.24
CA ALA A 55 -15.92 7.02 -13.50
C ALA A 55 -15.49 8.48 -13.32
N THR A 56 -15.26 8.90 -12.08
CA THR A 56 -14.80 10.24 -11.72
C THR A 56 -13.58 10.16 -10.81
N LEU A 57 -12.58 11.01 -11.07
CA LEU A 57 -11.44 11.12 -10.17
C LEU A 57 -11.87 11.91 -8.92
N GLU A 58 -11.89 11.24 -7.77
CA GLU A 58 -12.26 11.82 -6.48
C GLU A 58 -11.09 12.59 -5.88
N SER A 59 -9.90 12.00 -5.88
CA SER A 59 -8.69 12.64 -5.35
C SER A 59 -7.42 12.11 -6.02
N GLN A 60 -6.38 12.95 -5.98
CA GLN A 60 -5.04 12.60 -6.40
C GLN A 60 -4.02 13.26 -5.48
N SER A 61 -2.98 12.53 -5.10
CA SER A 61 -1.78 13.07 -4.44
C SER A 61 -0.53 12.53 -5.11
N ASN A 62 0.50 13.38 -5.22
CA ASN A 62 1.82 13.03 -5.75
C ASN A 62 2.88 13.62 -4.81
N ASP A 63 3.81 12.78 -4.34
CA ASP A 63 4.92 13.20 -3.46
C ASP A 63 6.29 13.26 -4.17
N GLY A 64 6.30 13.07 -5.49
CA GLY A 64 7.47 13.04 -6.37
C GLY A 64 7.87 11.63 -6.80
N GLU A 65 7.66 10.62 -5.95
CA GLU A 65 7.98 9.22 -6.24
C GLU A 65 6.71 8.37 -6.38
N VAL A 66 5.66 8.74 -5.67
CA VAL A 66 4.42 8.00 -5.54
C VAL A 66 3.24 8.84 -6.02
N ASP A 67 2.47 8.29 -6.93
CA ASP A 67 1.16 8.79 -7.34
C ASP A 67 0.07 7.93 -6.71
N PHE A 68 -0.85 8.57 -5.99
CA PHE A 68 -2.01 7.92 -5.42
C PHE A 68 -3.28 8.54 -5.98
N LEU A 69 -4.15 7.69 -6.53
CA LEU A 69 -5.38 8.09 -7.20
C LEU A 69 -6.57 7.35 -6.59
N ILE A 70 -7.66 8.07 -6.36
CA ILE A 70 -8.95 7.50 -5.97
C ILE A 70 -9.96 7.84 -7.05
N TYR A 71 -10.55 6.82 -7.64
CA TYR A 71 -11.69 6.94 -8.55
C TYR A 71 -12.97 6.49 -7.84
N ASN A 72 -14.04 7.27 -8.01
CA ASN A 72 -15.39 6.88 -7.69
C ASN A 72 -16.12 6.45 -8.97
N LEU A 73 -16.71 5.26 -8.97
CA LEU A 73 -17.39 4.66 -10.11
C LEU A 73 -18.86 4.50 -9.73
N ASP A 74 -19.72 5.35 -10.28
CA ASP A 74 -21.15 5.35 -9.97
C ASP A 74 -22.00 4.78 -11.11
N SER A 75 -22.97 3.95 -10.75
CA SER A 75 -24.06 3.50 -11.61
C SER A 75 -25.39 3.60 -10.85
N ASP A 76 -26.51 3.34 -11.53
CA ASP A 76 -27.82 3.32 -10.87
C ASP A 76 -27.93 2.21 -9.80
N GLU A 77 -27.20 1.10 -9.98
CA GLU A 77 -27.30 -0.12 -9.19
C GLU A 77 -26.12 -0.31 -8.20
N SER A 78 -24.99 0.35 -8.43
CA SER A 78 -23.71 0.08 -7.78
C SER A 78 -22.81 1.31 -7.68
N THR A 79 -22.08 1.44 -6.57
CA THR A 79 -21.02 2.44 -6.37
C THR A 79 -19.76 1.73 -5.91
N LEU A 80 -18.65 1.96 -6.61
CA LEU A 80 -17.34 1.41 -6.30
C LEU A 80 -16.32 2.53 -6.07
N ARG A 81 -15.33 2.26 -5.22
CA ARG A 81 -14.11 3.07 -5.14
C ARG A 81 -12.90 2.24 -5.55
N VAL A 82 -12.10 2.80 -6.45
CA VAL A 82 -10.86 2.19 -6.94
C VAL A 82 -9.68 3.06 -6.55
N PHE A 83 -8.72 2.47 -5.84
CA PHE A 83 -7.52 3.12 -5.34
C PHE A 83 -6.33 2.58 -6.13
N CYS A 84 -5.63 3.44 -6.85
CA CYS A 84 -4.41 3.05 -7.56
C CYS A 84 -3.21 3.76 -6.94
N LEU A 85 -2.17 2.99 -6.65
CA LEU A 85 -0.89 3.46 -6.16
C LEU A 85 0.17 3.13 -7.21
N PHE A 86 0.78 4.15 -7.79
CA PHE A 86 1.91 4.02 -8.70
C PHE A 86 3.17 4.52 -8.00
N LYS A 87 4.27 3.82 -8.21
CA LYS A 87 5.60 4.23 -7.76
C LYS A 87 6.53 4.20 -8.96
N ASN A 88 7.19 5.32 -9.25
CA ASN A 88 8.07 5.45 -10.43
C ASN A 88 7.39 4.98 -11.74
N ASN A 89 6.15 5.42 -11.97
CA ASN A 89 5.31 5.05 -13.14
C ASN A 89 4.99 3.54 -13.29
N ALA A 90 5.24 2.72 -12.27
CA ALA A 90 4.83 1.33 -12.21
C ALA A 90 3.69 1.16 -11.20
N LEU A 91 2.69 0.34 -11.53
CA LEU A 91 1.62 0.00 -10.59
C LEU A 91 2.22 -0.78 -9.41
N LEU A 92 2.04 -0.27 -8.19
CA LEU A 92 2.37 -0.95 -6.95
C LEU A 92 1.15 -1.69 -6.40
N SER A 93 -0.01 -1.02 -6.38
CA SER A 93 -1.26 -1.63 -5.96
C SER A 93 -2.50 -1.00 -6.60
N CYS A 94 -3.53 -1.82 -6.78
CA CYS A 94 -4.86 -1.42 -7.17
C CYS A 94 -5.88 -2.12 -6.27
N ASN A 95 -6.61 -1.35 -5.47
CA ASN A 95 -7.63 -1.86 -4.55
C ASN A 95 -9.02 -1.42 -5.04
N MET A 96 -10.00 -2.31 -4.96
CA MET A 96 -11.39 -2.03 -5.31
C MET A 96 -12.30 -2.34 -4.13
N TYR A 97 -13.21 -1.41 -3.83
CA TYR A 97 -14.20 -1.54 -2.76
C TYR A 97 -15.60 -1.31 -3.31
N VAL A 98 -16.54 -2.12 -2.85
CA VAL A 98 -17.97 -1.95 -3.13
C VAL A 98 -18.60 -1.17 -2.00
N ASP A 99 -18.94 0.09 -2.23
CA ASP A 99 -19.63 0.91 -1.23
C ASP A 99 -21.14 0.64 -1.21
N LYS A 100 -21.71 0.31 -2.38
CA LYS A 100 -23.13 0.01 -2.56
C LYS A 100 -23.32 -0.95 -3.73
N GLY A 101 -24.26 -1.89 -3.58
CA GLY A 101 -24.67 -2.79 -4.66
C GLY A 101 -23.70 -3.96 -4.86
N GLU A 102 -23.58 -4.42 -6.09
CA GLU A 102 -22.65 -5.47 -6.54
C GLU A 102 -21.81 -4.95 -7.71
N VAL A 103 -20.64 -5.55 -7.96
CA VAL A 103 -19.83 -5.20 -9.14
C VAL A 103 -20.57 -5.63 -10.40
N ILE A 104 -20.74 -4.71 -11.35
CA ILE A 104 -21.29 -5.01 -12.67
C ILE A 104 -20.15 -5.54 -13.53
N ASN A 105 -20.06 -6.86 -13.66
CA ASN A 105 -18.97 -7.53 -14.38
C ASN A 105 -19.29 -7.64 -15.89
N ASP A 106 -18.30 -7.39 -16.74
CA ASP A 106 -18.34 -7.70 -18.18
C ASP A 106 -17.98 -9.17 -18.46
N LYS A 107 -17.24 -9.78 -17.54
CA LYS A 107 -16.72 -11.14 -17.60
C LYS A 107 -17.41 -12.03 -16.58
N LYS A 108 -17.57 -13.31 -16.94
CA LYS A 108 -18.02 -14.36 -16.01
C LYS A 108 -16.94 -15.42 -15.93
N TYR A 109 -16.58 -15.78 -14.71
CA TYR A 109 -15.59 -16.82 -14.44
C TYR A 109 -16.27 -18.04 -13.83
N THR A 110 -15.79 -19.24 -14.17
CA THR A 110 -16.32 -20.48 -13.59
C THR A 110 -15.89 -20.65 -12.14
N ASN A 111 -14.69 -20.17 -11.79
CA ASN A 111 -14.14 -20.21 -10.44
C ASN A 111 -13.04 -19.12 -10.28
N LEU A 112 -12.44 -19.03 -9.09
CA LEU A 112 -11.39 -18.04 -8.80
C LEU A 112 -10.06 -18.31 -9.51
N ILE A 113 -9.75 -19.55 -9.90
CA ILE A 113 -8.56 -19.84 -10.73
C ILE A 113 -8.71 -19.18 -12.09
N ASP A 114 -9.85 -19.39 -12.75
CA ASP A 114 -10.10 -18.83 -14.07
C ASP A 114 -10.09 -17.30 -14.04
N ALA A 115 -10.68 -16.70 -12.99
CA ALA A 115 -10.62 -15.26 -12.75
C ALA A 115 -9.18 -14.77 -12.60
N THR A 116 -8.38 -15.46 -11.78
CA THR A 116 -6.99 -15.09 -11.51
C THR A 116 -6.11 -15.22 -12.75
N LYS A 117 -6.23 -16.33 -13.49
CA LYS A 117 -5.53 -16.53 -14.77
C LYS A 117 -5.84 -15.40 -15.75
N LYS A 118 -7.12 -15.06 -15.89
CA LYS A 118 -7.54 -14.00 -16.81
C LYS A 118 -6.97 -12.63 -16.42
N ILE A 119 -6.99 -12.30 -15.13
CA ILE A 119 -6.38 -11.07 -14.60
C ILE A 119 -4.88 -11.06 -14.91
N LEU A 120 -4.15 -12.17 -14.69
CA LEU A 120 -2.72 -12.25 -14.97
C LEU A 120 -2.40 -12.09 -16.46
N GLU A 121 -3.17 -12.72 -17.36
CA GLU A 121 -3.00 -12.59 -18.81
C GLU A 121 -3.18 -11.13 -19.30
N GLU A 122 -4.24 -10.49 -18.81
CA GLU A 122 -4.56 -9.10 -19.14
C GLU A 122 -3.54 -8.14 -18.54
N TYR A 123 -3.12 -8.40 -17.30
CA TYR A 123 -2.12 -7.60 -16.61
C TYR A 123 -0.73 -7.74 -17.23
N GLN A 124 -0.33 -8.93 -17.68
CA GLN A 124 0.87 -9.13 -18.49
C GLN A 124 0.78 -8.36 -19.81
N THR A 125 -0.40 -8.35 -20.45
CA THR A 125 -0.60 -7.57 -21.67
C THR A 125 -0.48 -6.07 -21.43
N TYR A 126 -0.99 -5.58 -20.29
CA TYR A 126 -0.90 -4.18 -19.87
C TYR A 126 0.53 -3.77 -19.51
N THR A 127 1.20 -4.50 -18.61
CA THR A 127 2.53 -4.16 -18.07
C THR A 127 3.71 -4.58 -18.95
N LYS A 128 3.51 -5.56 -19.84
CA LYS A 128 4.57 -6.28 -20.56
C LYS A 128 5.50 -7.10 -19.65
N ILE A 129 5.15 -7.30 -18.37
CA ILE A 129 5.89 -8.16 -17.45
C ILE A 129 5.36 -9.59 -17.58
N ASP A 130 6.25 -10.53 -17.88
CA ASP A 130 5.91 -11.93 -18.05
C ASP A 130 5.37 -12.56 -16.76
N SER A 131 4.28 -13.30 -16.89
CA SER A 131 3.56 -14.00 -15.83
C SER A 131 3.19 -15.42 -16.26
N ALA A 132 3.79 -15.96 -17.33
CA ALA A 132 3.52 -17.30 -17.85
C ALA A 132 3.68 -18.40 -16.78
N ASP A 133 4.83 -18.42 -16.08
CA ASP A 133 5.07 -19.38 -15.00
C ASP A 133 4.02 -19.26 -13.87
N MET A 134 3.58 -18.03 -13.55
CA MET A 134 2.57 -17.79 -12.52
C MET A 134 1.19 -18.32 -12.93
N ILE A 135 0.85 -18.20 -14.22
CA ILE A 135 -0.39 -18.73 -14.81
C ILE A 135 -0.35 -20.26 -14.85
N GLU A 136 0.77 -20.88 -15.24
CA GLU A 136 0.95 -22.33 -15.25
C GLU A 136 0.82 -22.93 -13.84
N MET A 137 1.39 -22.26 -12.83
CA MET A 137 1.25 -22.67 -11.42
C MET A 137 -0.20 -22.79 -10.94
N LEU A 138 -1.16 -22.16 -11.63
CA LEU A 138 -2.58 -22.23 -11.28
C LEU A 138 -3.30 -23.47 -11.84
N ASP A 139 -2.70 -24.24 -12.75
CA ASP A 139 -3.34 -25.42 -13.36
C ASP A 139 -3.65 -26.52 -12.34
N ASP A 140 -2.82 -26.66 -11.31
CA ASP A 140 -2.92 -27.74 -10.31
C ASP A 140 -3.50 -27.29 -8.96
N VAL A 141 -4.05 -26.07 -8.87
CA VAL A 141 -4.49 -25.49 -7.60
C VAL A 141 -5.91 -25.93 -7.22
N ASP A 142 -6.04 -26.61 -6.08
CA ASP A 142 -7.33 -26.86 -5.43
C ASP A 142 -7.79 -25.59 -4.68
N VAL A 143 -8.73 -24.85 -5.26
CA VAL A 143 -9.27 -23.61 -4.64
C VAL A 143 -9.89 -23.81 -3.27
N THR A 144 -10.31 -25.03 -2.93
CA THR A 144 -11.03 -25.29 -1.67
C THR A 144 -10.11 -25.42 -0.47
N LYS A 145 -8.79 -25.44 -0.69
CA LYS A 145 -7.79 -25.63 0.38
C LYS A 145 -6.68 -24.60 0.25
N ASP A 146 -6.00 -24.37 1.36
CA ASP A 146 -4.75 -23.65 1.32
C ASP A 146 -3.69 -24.53 0.65
N SER A 147 -2.84 -23.90 -0.14
CA SER A 147 -1.78 -24.61 -0.85
C SER A 147 -0.54 -23.73 -0.97
N SER A 148 0.61 -24.40 -1.07
CA SER A 148 1.89 -23.79 -1.33
C SER A 148 2.70 -24.70 -2.24
N THR A 149 3.29 -24.12 -3.29
CA THR A 149 4.16 -24.85 -4.21
C THR A 149 5.26 -23.93 -4.72
N MET A 150 6.37 -24.52 -5.13
CA MET A 150 7.53 -23.78 -5.61
C MET A 150 7.91 -24.26 -6.99
N ILE A 151 8.00 -23.33 -7.95
CA ILE A 151 8.54 -23.58 -9.28
C ILE A 151 9.74 -22.66 -9.48
N GLY A 152 10.92 -23.26 -9.63
CA GLY A 152 12.18 -22.51 -9.71
C GLY A 152 12.40 -21.65 -8.47
N LYS A 153 12.34 -20.33 -8.65
CA LYS A 153 12.50 -19.33 -7.58
C LYS A 153 11.18 -18.70 -7.14
N ILE A 154 10.06 -19.07 -7.76
CA ILE A 154 8.74 -18.52 -7.45
C ILE A 154 8.08 -19.42 -6.42
N ASN A 155 7.81 -18.88 -5.25
CA ASN A 155 6.99 -19.50 -4.22
C ASN A 155 5.55 -19.03 -4.38
N PHE A 156 4.65 -19.94 -4.77
CA PHE A 156 3.22 -19.67 -4.85
C PHE A 156 2.53 -20.10 -3.56
N THR A 157 1.63 -19.26 -3.08
CA THR A 157 0.73 -19.58 -1.97
C THR A 157 -0.68 -19.17 -2.31
N LYS A 158 -1.65 -20.05 -2.04
CA LYS A 158 -3.06 -19.72 -1.97
C LYS A 158 -3.53 -19.90 -0.53
N ASN A 159 -4.19 -18.88 0.01
CA ASN A 159 -4.76 -18.91 1.35
C ASN A 159 -6.18 -18.35 1.33
N THR A 160 -7.09 -18.94 2.08
CA THR A 160 -8.41 -18.37 2.38
C THR A 160 -8.57 -18.13 3.88
N VAL A 161 -8.76 -16.87 4.26
CA VAL A 161 -9.01 -16.47 5.65
C VAL A 161 -10.37 -15.82 5.81
N ASN A 162 -11.01 -15.98 6.97
CA ASN A 162 -12.24 -15.25 7.30
C ASN A 162 -11.90 -14.06 8.20
N VAL A 163 -12.11 -12.84 7.68
CA VAL A 163 -11.84 -11.59 8.38
C VAL A 163 -13.18 -10.91 8.66
N TYR A 164 -13.63 -10.95 9.92
CA TYR A 164 -14.90 -10.35 10.35
C TYR A 164 -16.13 -10.83 9.56
N GLY A 165 -16.17 -12.10 9.16
CA GLY A 165 -17.27 -12.68 8.39
C GLY A 165 -17.12 -12.51 6.88
N ILE A 166 -16.04 -11.89 6.40
CA ILE A 166 -15.70 -11.74 4.99
C ILE A 166 -14.68 -12.81 4.65
N GLU A 167 -14.97 -13.64 3.65
CA GLU A 167 -14.00 -14.59 3.12
C GLU A 167 -13.01 -13.84 2.22
N VAL A 168 -11.73 -13.92 2.53
CA VAL A 168 -10.64 -13.32 1.74
C VAL A 168 -9.80 -14.45 1.19
N THR A 169 -9.75 -14.57 -0.14
CA THR A 169 -8.88 -15.52 -0.82
C THR A 169 -7.76 -14.78 -1.54
N THR A 170 -6.52 -15.12 -1.21
CA THR A 170 -5.32 -14.51 -1.78
C THR A 170 -4.51 -15.53 -2.56
N PHE A 171 -4.17 -15.19 -3.80
CA PHE A 171 -3.19 -15.88 -4.64
C PHE A 171 -1.93 -15.03 -4.66
N ARG A 172 -0.79 -15.60 -4.28
CA ARG A 172 0.46 -14.87 -4.08
C ARG A 172 1.62 -15.61 -4.70
N TRP A 173 2.45 -14.90 -5.47
CA TRP A 173 3.70 -15.39 -6.03
C TRP A 173 4.83 -14.51 -5.52
N ALA A 174 5.76 -15.10 -4.76
CA ALA A 174 6.93 -14.41 -4.25
C ALA A 174 8.20 -14.95 -4.91
N TYR A 175 9.02 -14.06 -5.47
CA TYR A 175 10.34 -14.42 -5.98
C TYR A 175 11.31 -14.54 -4.81
N THR A 176 11.94 -15.70 -4.69
CA THR A 176 12.78 -16.08 -3.55
C THR A 176 14.21 -16.42 -3.97
N VAL A 177 15.18 -15.92 -3.20
CA VAL A 177 16.60 -16.26 -3.35
C VAL A 177 17.20 -16.41 -1.95
N ASN A 178 17.89 -17.53 -1.70
CA ASN A 178 18.53 -17.83 -0.41
C ASN A 178 17.56 -17.78 0.80
N GLY A 179 16.27 -18.05 0.57
CA GLY A 179 15.22 -18.00 1.61
C GLY A 179 14.62 -16.61 1.86
N ALA A 180 15.13 -15.54 1.24
CA ALA A 180 14.52 -14.21 1.28
C ALA A 180 13.54 -14.03 0.12
N GLU A 181 12.41 -13.38 0.39
CA GLU A 181 11.47 -12.90 -0.63
C GLU A 181 11.87 -11.49 -1.09
N TYR A 182 11.93 -11.27 -2.40
CA TYR A 182 12.32 -10.00 -3.01
C TYR A 182 11.12 -9.27 -3.61
N THR A 183 10.63 -9.75 -4.75
CA THR A 183 9.47 -9.19 -5.42
C THR A 183 8.27 -10.12 -5.28
N LYS A 184 7.05 -9.59 -5.34
CA LYS A 184 5.84 -10.39 -5.26
C LYS A 184 4.72 -9.82 -6.11
N LEU A 185 3.84 -10.71 -6.56
CA LEU A 185 2.54 -10.37 -7.12
C LEU A 185 1.46 -11.05 -6.28
N GLU A 186 0.37 -10.33 -5.99
CA GLU A 186 -0.78 -10.83 -5.24
C GLU A 186 -2.07 -10.44 -5.94
N VAL A 187 -3.01 -11.38 -6.04
CA VAL A 187 -4.40 -11.15 -6.45
C VAL A 187 -5.30 -11.60 -5.31
N GLU A 188 -6.17 -10.71 -4.86
CA GLU A 188 -7.09 -10.96 -3.75
C GLU A 188 -8.55 -10.87 -4.20
N PHE A 189 -9.38 -11.73 -3.61
CA PHE A 189 -10.82 -11.72 -3.74
C PHE A 189 -11.48 -11.66 -2.37
N GLN A 190 -12.51 -10.83 -2.23
CA GLN A 190 -13.39 -10.77 -1.06
C GLN A 190 -14.76 -11.32 -1.43
N ASN A 191 -15.17 -12.42 -0.78
CA ASN A 191 -16.38 -13.18 -1.12
C ASN A 191 -16.46 -13.51 -2.63
N GLY A 192 -15.32 -13.82 -3.23
CA GLY A 192 -15.19 -14.13 -4.65
C GLY A 192 -15.19 -12.93 -5.61
N ILE A 193 -15.30 -11.69 -5.10
CA ILE A 193 -15.21 -10.46 -5.89
C ILE A 193 -13.77 -9.95 -5.83
N PHE A 194 -13.20 -9.54 -6.96
CA PHE A 194 -11.85 -8.94 -6.98
C PHE A 194 -11.76 -7.78 -5.97
N SER A 195 -10.71 -7.75 -5.16
CA SER A 195 -10.49 -6.70 -4.15
C SER A 195 -9.13 -6.02 -4.31
N CYS A 196 -8.08 -6.76 -4.66
CA CYS A 196 -6.73 -6.21 -4.72
C CYS A 196 -5.88 -6.88 -5.81
N LEU A 197 -5.10 -6.06 -6.50
CA LEU A 197 -3.91 -6.47 -7.25
C LEU A 197 -2.72 -5.72 -6.65
N TYR A 198 -1.69 -6.43 -6.22
CA TYR A 198 -0.45 -5.87 -5.68
C TYR A 198 0.72 -6.45 -6.46
N ASP A 199 1.60 -5.61 -7.00
CA ASP A 199 2.78 -6.08 -7.75
C ASP A 199 3.99 -5.19 -7.48
N THR A 200 5.07 -5.79 -7.00
CA THR A 200 6.33 -5.07 -6.77
C THR A 200 7.38 -5.29 -7.84
N ARG A 201 7.13 -6.18 -8.82
CA ARG A 201 8.11 -6.54 -9.86
C ARG A 201 8.46 -5.38 -10.78
N GLY A 202 7.49 -4.50 -11.06
CA GLY A 202 7.73 -3.29 -11.86
C GLY A 202 8.35 -2.14 -11.07
N VAL A 203 8.31 -2.21 -9.74
CA VAL A 203 8.75 -1.14 -8.83
C VAL A 203 10.18 -1.36 -8.33
N TYR A 204 10.54 -2.61 -8.07
CA TYR A 204 11.80 -2.98 -7.46
C TYR A 204 12.69 -3.82 -8.38
N SER A 205 13.97 -3.48 -8.39
CA SER A 205 15.02 -4.32 -8.96
C SER A 205 15.64 -5.21 -7.88
N ILE A 206 16.22 -6.33 -8.29
CA ILE A 206 16.92 -7.24 -7.37
C ILE A 206 18.43 -6.99 -7.51
N GLY A 207 19.05 -6.54 -6.42
CA GLY A 207 20.48 -6.26 -6.36
C GLY A 207 21.32 -7.49 -6.02
N ASP A 208 22.42 -7.28 -5.27
CA ASP A 208 23.24 -8.36 -4.74
C ASP A 208 22.41 -9.24 -3.79
N THR A 209 22.31 -10.53 -4.11
CA THR A 209 21.55 -11.54 -3.34
C THR A 209 22.44 -12.42 -2.48
N THR A 210 23.74 -12.12 -2.40
CA THR A 210 24.72 -12.89 -1.64
C THR A 210 24.40 -12.87 -0.14
N VAL A 211 24.46 -14.05 0.49
CA VAL A 211 24.29 -14.21 1.93
C VAL A 211 25.58 -14.84 2.47
N ASN A 212 26.41 -14.02 3.10
CA ASN A 212 27.70 -14.44 3.69
C ASN A 212 27.61 -14.60 5.21
N ILE A 213 26.61 -13.97 5.83
CA ILE A 213 26.37 -13.98 7.26
C ILE A 213 25.25 -14.98 7.54
N SER A 214 25.51 -15.94 8.43
CA SER A 214 24.47 -16.85 8.93
C SER A 214 23.55 -16.17 9.96
N SER A 215 22.42 -16.79 10.26
CA SER A 215 21.48 -16.34 11.30
C SER A 215 22.18 -16.13 12.65
N ASP A 216 22.98 -17.10 13.10
CA ASP A 216 23.69 -17.04 14.38
C ASP A 216 24.72 -15.91 14.40
N GLN A 217 25.48 -15.75 13.31
CA GLN A 217 26.42 -14.63 13.18
C GLN A 217 25.71 -13.27 13.16
N ALA A 218 24.51 -13.18 12.59
CA ALA A 218 23.73 -11.94 12.61
C ALA A 218 23.26 -11.60 14.03
N ILE A 219 22.86 -12.60 14.82
CA ILE A 219 22.53 -12.44 16.25
C ILE A 219 23.77 -11.97 17.02
N ASP A 220 24.92 -12.61 16.83
CA ASP A 220 26.18 -12.20 17.48
C ASP A 220 26.56 -10.74 17.15
N ILE A 221 26.45 -10.35 15.87
CA ILE A 221 26.69 -8.98 15.41
C ILE A 221 25.72 -8.00 16.09
N ALA A 222 24.44 -8.35 16.13
CA ALA A 222 23.41 -7.51 16.73
C ALA A 222 23.63 -7.36 18.25
N THR A 223 23.89 -8.46 18.96
CA THR A 223 24.17 -8.44 20.41
C THR A 223 25.38 -7.57 20.70
N LYS A 224 26.47 -7.69 19.93
CA LYS A 224 27.65 -6.83 20.07
C LYS A 224 27.34 -5.36 19.80
N TYR A 225 26.48 -5.05 18.83
CA TYR A 225 26.08 -3.67 18.54
C TYR A 225 25.38 -3.02 19.73
N THR A 226 24.62 -3.78 20.52
CA THR A 226 23.90 -3.26 21.71
C THR A 226 24.82 -2.72 22.80
N GLU A 227 26.08 -3.16 22.87
CA GLU A 227 27.08 -2.65 23.83
C GLU A 227 27.36 -1.15 23.66
N THR A 228 27.12 -0.62 22.45
CA THR A 228 27.34 0.80 22.10
C THR A 228 26.05 1.56 21.83
N TYR A 229 24.92 0.84 21.72
CA TYR A 229 23.62 1.43 21.44
C TYR A 229 23.01 2.08 22.68
N SER A 230 22.30 3.19 22.47
CA SER A 230 21.44 3.79 23.49
C SER A 230 20.38 4.67 22.85
N TYR A 231 19.20 4.75 23.46
CA TYR A 231 18.13 5.66 23.04
C TYR A 231 17.89 6.75 24.09
N ALA A 232 17.40 7.91 23.63
CA ALA A 232 17.11 9.06 24.48
C ALA A 232 15.64 9.09 24.90
N LEU A 233 15.38 9.46 26.14
CA LEU A 233 14.04 9.79 26.64
C LEU A 233 13.71 11.27 26.37
N SER A 234 12.46 11.65 26.61
CA SER A 234 11.98 13.03 26.41
C SER A 234 12.67 14.06 27.33
N ASP A 235 13.22 13.62 28.46
CA ASP A 235 13.98 14.45 29.39
C ASP A 235 15.48 14.57 29.03
N GLY A 236 15.90 13.93 27.92
CA GLY A 236 17.28 13.91 27.44
C GLY A 236 18.18 12.87 28.13
N SER A 237 17.67 12.13 29.12
CA SER A 237 18.39 10.98 29.68
C SER A 237 18.53 9.86 28.63
N ARG A 238 19.55 9.02 28.78
CA ARG A 238 19.85 7.92 27.86
C ARG A 238 19.67 6.58 28.57
N VAL A 239 19.10 5.62 27.85
CA VAL A 239 19.00 4.23 28.28
C VAL A 239 20.00 3.39 27.49
N SER A 240 20.85 2.65 28.20
CA SER A 240 21.94 1.78 27.70
C SER A 240 22.04 0.52 28.55
N ASP A 241 23.08 -0.30 28.32
CA ASP A 241 23.43 -1.46 29.13
C ASP A 241 22.29 -2.50 29.17
N PHE A 242 21.88 -2.88 27.96
CA PHE A 242 20.80 -3.83 27.74
C PHE A 242 21.24 -5.26 28.07
N ASN A 243 20.48 -5.93 28.93
CA ASN A 243 20.63 -7.35 29.16
C ASN A 243 19.77 -8.11 28.15
N ILE A 244 20.42 -8.86 27.26
CA ILE A 244 19.75 -9.60 26.20
C ILE A 244 19.39 -11.01 26.69
N ASN A 245 18.17 -11.43 26.40
CA ASN A 245 17.73 -12.81 26.53
C ASN A 245 18.05 -13.57 25.23
N GLU A 246 19.23 -14.17 25.19
CA GLU A 246 19.74 -14.89 24.00
C GLU A 246 18.78 -16.00 23.54
N ASP A 247 18.16 -16.74 24.48
CA ASP A 247 17.25 -17.85 24.18
C ASP A 247 15.97 -17.41 23.42
N LYS A 248 15.64 -16.13 23.47
CA LYS A 248 14.48 -15.56 22.76
C LYS A 248 14.86 -14.83 21.47
N SER A 249 16.16 -14.65 21.21
CA SER A 249 16.62 -13.87 20.08
C SER A 249 16.36 -14.62 18.77
N VAL A 250 15.84 -13.92 17.76
CA VAL A 250 15.51 -14.50 16.46
C VAL A 250 16.09 -13.66 15.34
N ALA A 251 16.53 -14.31 14.26
CA ALA A 251 16.94 -13.63 13.04
C ALA A 251 16.20 -14.20 11.83
N LYS A 252 15.58 -13.30 11.06
CA LYS A 252 14.84 -13.63 9.84
C LYS A 252 15.49 -12.96 8.64
N LEU A 253 15.82 -13.75 7.62
CA LEU A 253 16.31 -13.21 6.36
C LEU A 253 15.14 -12.64 5.55
N VAL A 254 15.28 -11.38 5.15
CA VAL A 254 14.28 -10.62 4.39
C VAL A 254 15.00 -9.73 3.37
N ALA A 255 14.27 -9.16 2.40
CA ALA A 255 14.82 -8.16 1.50
C ALA A 255 14.15 -6.79 1.72
N SER A 256 14.92 -5.72 1.59
CA SER A 256 14.42 -4.33 1.68
C SER A 256 15.12 -3.46 0.63
N PRO A 257 14.45 -2.41 0.11
CA PRO A 257 15.05 -1.53 -0.87
C PRO A 257 16.18 -0.69 -0.27
N ILE A 258 17.32 -0.69 -0.95
CA ILE A 258 18.39 0.29 -0.83
C ILE A 258 18.14 1.37 -1.89
N ASN A 259 18.29 2.65 -1.52
CA ASN A 259 18.10 3.78 -2.42
C ASN A 259 16.74 3.76 -3.14
N SER A 260 15.68 3.48 -2.38
CA SER A 260 14.26 3.44 -2.77
C SER A 260 13.80 2.36 -3.76
N THR A 261 14.70 1.70 -4.52
CA THR A 261 14.30 0.76 -5.60
C THR A 261 15.07 -0.56 -5.70
N GLU A 262 16.30 -0.70 -5.15
CA GLU A 262 17.09 -1.93 -5.30
C GLU A 262 17.00 -2.82 -4.06
N LEU A 263 16.37 -3.99 -4.17
CA LEU A 263 16.21 -4.93 -3.06
C LEU A 263 17.49 -5.70 -2.78
N ARG A 264 17.91 -5.70 -1.51
CA ARG A 264 19.02 -6.54 -1.01
C ARG A 264 18.63 -7.30 0.26
N PRO A 265 19.21 -8.49 0.48
CA PRO A 265 18.91 -9.27 1.66
C PRO A 265 19.58 -8.67 2.91
N TYR A 266 18.85 -8.70 4.01
CA TYR A 266 19.36 -8.40 5.34
C TYR A 266 18.72 -9.31 6.38
N TRP A 267 19.39 -9.44 7.51
CA TRP A 267 18.86 -10.09 8.69
C TRP A 267 18.07 -9.08 9.52
N HIS A 268 16.77 -9.33 9.66
CA HIS A 268 15.92 -8.71 10.67
C HIS A 268 16.14 -9.49 11.97
N VAL A 269 16.93 -8.92 12.88
CA VAL A 269 17.26 -9.53 14.17
C VAL A 269 16.43 -8.89 15.27
N GLU A 270 15.66 -9.68 15.99
CA GLU A 270 14.94 -9.26 17.20
C GLU A 270 15.67 -9.80 18.42
N LEU A 271 16.16 -8.90 19.27
CA LEU A 271 16.81 -9.20 20.54
C LEU A 271 15.86 -8.82 21.67
N TYR A 272 15.33 -9.81 22.39
CA TYR A 272 14.45 -9.54 23.53
C TYR A 272 15.29 -9.25 24.78
N LEU A 273 14.85 -8.27 25.56
CA LEU A 273 15.49 -7.88 26.81
C LEU A 273 15.00 -8.77 27.96
N ASP A 274 15.81 -8.90 29.01
CA ASP A 274 15.44 -9.67 30.22
C ASP A 274 14.38 -8.97 31.09
N GLN A 275 14.20 -7.67 30.88
CA GLN A 275 13.27 -6.80 31.60
C GLN A 275 12.73 -5.69 30.70
N THR A 276 11.71 -4.97 31.17
CA THR A 276 11.21 -3.77 30.50
C THR A 276 12.03 -2.55 30.91
N TYR A 277 12.59 -1.86 29.92
CA TYR A 277 13.35 -0.62 30.08
C TYR A 277 12.45 0.62 29.93
N PRO A 278 12.89 1.83 30.37
CA PRO A 278 12.09 3.05 30.29
C PRO A 278 11.52 3.31 28.89
N GLY A 279 10.25 3.73 28.83
CA GLY A 279 9.51 3.84 27.57
C GLY A 279 8.85 2.53 27.13
N HIS A 280 8.67 1.57 28.05
CA HIS A 280 8.07 0.26 27.78
C HIS A 280 8.80 -0.55 26.70
N VAL A 281 10.14 -0.40 26.64
CA VAL A 281 10.99 -1.11 25.69
C VAL A 281 11.30 -2.49 26.24
N GLU A 282 10.96 -3.54 25.50
CA GLU A 282 11.19 -4.94 25.87
C GLU A 282 12.12 -5.68 24.92
N GLY A 283 12.54 -5.03 23.84
CA GLY A 283 13.36 -5.62 22.81
C GLY A 283 14.00 -4.57 21.93
N LEU A 284 14.94 -5.01 21.11
CA LEU A 284 15.58 -4.22 20.08
C LEU A 284 15.44 -4.98 18.75
N THR A 285 15.14 -4.25 17.69
CA THR A 285 15.21 -4.74 16.32
C THR A 285 16.46 -4.17 15.68
N ILE A 286 17.39 -5.02 15.27
CA ILE A 286 18.64 -4.66 14.60
C ILE A 286 18.62 -5.19 13.17
N TYR A 287 19.04 -4.36 12.23
CA TYR A 287 19.03 -4.68 10.81
C TYR A 287 20.48 -4.83 10.31
N VAL A 288 20.84 -6.04 9.88
CA VAL A 288 22.21 -6.41 9.50
C VAL A 288 22.28 -6.84 8.04
N TRP A 289 23.08 -6.18 7.21
CA TRP A 289 23.24 -6.58 5.81
C TRP A 289 23.76 -8.02 5.70
N ALA A 290 23.07 -8.86 4.92
CA ALA A 290 23.38 -10.29 4.87
C ALA A 290 24.69 -10.62 4.14
N ASN A 291 25.19 -9.71 3.30
CA ASN A 291 26.42 -9.88 2.54
C ASN A 291 27.67 -9.36 3.29
N SER A 292 27.56 -8.26 4.05
CA SER A 292 28.69 -7.60 4.71
C SER A 292 28.73 -7.76 6.23
N GLY A 293 27.60 -8.04 6.88
CA GLY A 293 27.47 -8.01 8.33
C GLY A 293 27.40 -6.61 8.92
N GLU A 294 27.24 -5.57 8.10
CA GLU A 294 27.11 -4.19 8.57
C GLU A 294 25.71 -3.93 9.15
N VAL A 295 25.67 -3.36 10.36
CA VAL A 295 24.44 -2.85 10.97
C VAL A 295 24.07 -1.51 10.34
N PHE A 296 22.87 -1.39 9.78
CA PHE A 296 22.43 -0.15 9.11
C PHE A 296 21.23 0.52 9.79
N ALA A 297 20.54 -0.17 10.69
CA ALA A 297 19.45 0.41 11.47
C ALA A 297 19.27 -0.34 12.80
N CYS A 298 18.68 0.35 13.77
CA CYS A 298 18.25 -0.19 15.05
C CYS A 298 17.01 0.55 15.53
N SER A 299 15.99 -0.19 15.99
CA SER A 299 14.76 0.36 16.56
C SER A 299 14.35 -0.36 17.83
N ASN A 300 13.57 0.29 18.68
CA ASN A 300 13.06 -0.29 19.91
C ASN A 300 11.79 -1.13 19.63
N ILE A 301 11.67 -2.28 20.28
CA ILE A 301 10.42 -3.04 20.39
C ILE A 301 9.76 -2.59 21.71
N ALA A 302 8.65 -1.88 21.62
CA ALA A 302 7.94 -1.34 22.77
C ALA A 302 6.42 -1.49 22.59
N TYR A 303 5.70 -1.67 23.69
CA TYR A 303 4.24 -1.56 23.69
C TYR A 303 3.83 -0.16 24.11
N GLY A 304 2.96 0.46 23.32
CA GLY A 304 2.37 1.75 23.67
C GLY A 304 1.54 1.62 24.95
N GLY A 305 1.97 2.31 26.00
CA GLY A 305 1.12 2.65 27.14
C GLY A 305 0.31 3.91 26.80
N GLU A 306 -0.89 4.05 27.37
CA GLU A 306 -1.54 5.35 27.43
C GLU A 306 -0.56 6.35 28.05
N LEU A 307 -0.31 7.46 27.35
CA LEU A 307 0.44 8.57 27.96
C LEU A 307 -0.25 8.89 29.29
N PRO A 308 0.46 8.91 30.43
CA PRO A 308 -0.15 9.32 31.68
C PRO A 308 -0.75 10.71 31.46
N ASP A 309 -2.06 10.82 31.71
CA ASP A 309 -2.88 12.03 31.56
C ASP A 309 -2.31 13.15 32.44
N THR A 310 -1.24 13.76 31.96
CA THR A 310 -0.60 14.94 32.54
C THR A 310 -1.07 16.13 31.71
N SER A 311 -2.38 16.32 31.69
CA SER A 311 -3.01 17.53 31.17
C SER A 311 -3.22 18.50 32.34
N PRO A 312 -2.29 19.45 32.60
CA PRO A 312 -2.65 20.65 33.33
C PRO A 312 -3.61 21.48 32.47
N SER A 313 -4.70 21.94 33.09
CA SER A 313 -5.74 22.81 32.52
C SER A 313 -5.20 23.89 31.54
N PRO A 314 -5.93 24.20 30.47
CA PRO A 314 -5.41 24.95 29.32
C PRO A 314 -5.17 26.43 29.64
N SER A 315 -3.98 26.90 29.27
CA SER A 315 -3.69 28.31 28.99
C SER A 315 -3.21 28.41 27.53
N SER A 316 -3.70 29.43 26.84
CA SER A 316 -3.76 29.64 25.38
C SER A 316 -2.41 29.69 24.62
N SER A 317 -2.44 29.14 23.40
CA SER A 317 -1.52 29.12 22.22
C SER A 317 -0.77 30.43 21.85
N PRO A 318 0.10 30.50 20.79
CA PRO A 318 0.57 29.50 19.78
C PRO A 318 2.14 29.41 19.70
N GLU A 319 2.87 28.64 18.87
CA GLU A 319 2.75 28.23 17.46
C GLU A 319 3.88 27.23 17.06
N ASN A 320 3.62 26.40 16.04
CA ASN A 320 4.51 25.74 15.04
C ASN A 320 5.77 24.93 15.42
N ASN A 321 5.79 23.65 15.02
CA ASN A 321 6.84 23.07 14.16
C ASN A 321 6.40 21.76 13.49
N THR A 322 6.73 21.66 12.21
CA THR A 322 6.52 20.53 11.28
C THR A 322 7.58 19.45 11.49
N GLY A 323 7.14 18.23 11.81
CA GLY A 323 7.98 17.02 11.78
C GLY A 323 7.69 16.21 10.52
N SER A 324 8.74 15.80 9.81
CA SER A 324 8.66 14.92 8.63
C SER A 324 8.22 13.52 9.03
N VAL A 325 7.17 13.02 8.38
CA VAL A 325 6.64 11.66 8.56
C VAL A 325 7.40 10.68 7.66
N ASP A 326 7.77 9.53 8.21
CA ASP A 326 8.42 8.43 7.52
C ASP A 326 7.44 7.73 6.56
N ILE A 327 7.74 7.80 5.26
CA ILE A 327 6.83 7.49 4.14
C ILE A 327 6.52 5.99 4.06
N ASN A 328 7.39 5.13 4.60
CA ASN A 328 7.10 3.68 4.69
C ASN A 328 5.96 3.35 5.66
N THR A 329 5.62 4.27 6.58
CA THR A 329 4.47 4.13 7.49
C THR A 329 3.16 4.47 6.80
N ILE A 330 3.17 5.29 5.74
CA ILE A 330 1.96 5.79 5.07
C ILE A 330 1.24 4.68 4.29
N ALA A 331 1.98 3.75 3.66
CA ALA A 331 1.36 2.62 2.95
C ALA A 331 0.63 1.65 3.89
N ILE A 332 1.15 1.44 5.12
CA ILE A 332 0.52 0.59 6.14
C ILE A 332 -0.64 1.35 6.83
N VAL A 333 -0.48 2.65 7.08
CA VAL A 333 -1.54 3.50 7.65
C VAL A 333 -2.69 3.71 6.67
N ALA A 334 -2.45 3.78 5.36
CA ALA A 334 -3.51 3.81 4.36
C ALA A 334 -4.36 2.54 4.45
N ALA A 335 -3.75 1.36 4.49
CA ALA A 335 -4.45 0.08 4.65
C ALA A 335 -5.24 -0.01 5.98
N ILE A 336 -4.65 0.40 7.10
CA ILE A 336 -5.29 0.36 8.43
C ILE A 336 -6.39 1.42 8.58
N ALA A 337 -6.21 2.64 8.04
CA ALA A 337 -7.22 3.68 8.06
C ALA A 337 -8.47 3.29 7.24
N THR A 338 -8.32 2.56 6.13
CA THR A 338 -9.47 2.00 5.41
C THR A 338 -10.24 0.96 6.21
N VAL A 339 -9.58 0.08 6.98
CA VAL A 339 -10.27 -0.91 7.83
C VAL A 339 -11.09 -0.22 8.92
N VAL A 340 -10.61 0.89 9.49
CA VAL A 340 -11.35 1.69 10.49
C VAL A 340 -12.54 2.43 9.87
N VAL A 341 -12.42 2.93 8.63
CA VAL A 341 -13.54 3.55 7.91
C VAL A 341 -14.62 2.52 7.55
N ILE A 342 -14.25 1.30 7.18
CA ILE A 342 -15.20 0.20 6.91
C ILE A 342 -15.95 -0.22 8.19
N ALA A 343 -15.24 -0.36 9.31
CA ALA A 343 -15.86 -0.74 10.59
C ALA A 343 -16.84 0.32 11.12
N THR A 344 -16.49 1.61 10.99
CA THR A 344 -17.37 2.71 11.42
C THR A 344 -18.59 2.88 10.52
N SER A 345 -18.44 2.67 9.21
CA SER A 345 -19.54 2.71 8.25
C SER A 345 -20.54 1.56 8.46
N ALA A 346 -20.05 0.34 8.69
CA ALA A 346 -20.88 -0.82 9.02
C ALA A 346 -21.65 -0.64 10.36
N LEU A 347 -21.02 -0.03 11.37
CA LEU A 347 -21.67 0.28 12.65
C LEU A 347 -22.78 1.34 12.51
N LEU A 348 -22.59 2.36 11.67
CA LEU A 348 -23.59 3.40 11.43
C LEU A 348 -24.81 2.88 10.64
N ILE A 349 -24.60 1.99 9.67
CA ILE A 349 -25.67 1.35 8.90
C ILE A 349 -26.50 0.42 9.81
N LYS A 350 -25.84 -0.39 10.65
CA LYS A 350 -26.52 -1.29 11.60
C LYS A 350 -27.39 -0.53 12.61
N LYS A 351 -26.94 0.66 13.06
CA LYS A 351 -27.68 1.52 14.01
C LYS A 351 -28.93 2.18 13.42
N ARG A 352 -29.02 2.35 12.09
CA ARG A 352 -30.22 2.90 11.42
C ARG A 352 -31.27 1.84 11.06
N SER A 353 -30.94 0.54 11.16
CA SER A 353 -31.84 -0.58 10.84
C SER A 353 -32.63 -1.15 12.03
N LYS A 354 -32.47 -0.54 13.22
CA LYS A 354 -33.32 -0.75 14.41
C LYS A 354 -33.99 0.57 14.75
#